data_AF-A0AAX1W439-F1
#
_entry.id   AF-A0AAX1W439-F1
#
_cell.length_a   1.000
_cell.length_b   1.000
_cell.length_c   1.000
_cell.angle_alpha   90.00
_cell.angle_beta   90.00
_cell.angle_gamma   90.00
#
_symmetry.space_group_name_H-M   'P 1'
#
loop_
_entity.id
_entity.type
_entity.pdbx_description
1 polymer ?
#
loop_
_entity_poly.entity_id
_entity_poly.type
_entity_poly.pdbx_seq_one_letter_code
_entity_poly.pdbx_strand_id
1 'polypeptide(L)' 'MGFEGIVQIQNEDSPTAVNKMLEKGWELLAITPLDVGPLYTIGRREVKKDPLDGFALGKQVTEG' A
#
# COMPACT_ATOMS: atom_id res chain seq x y z
N MET A 1 10.62 -2.04 8.35
CA MET A 1 9.60 -2.20 7.31
C MET A 1 8.27 -2.04 8.00
N GLY A 2 7.65 -0.85 7.90
CA GLY A 2 6.33 -0.59 8.46
C GLY A 2 5.25 -0.75 7.39
N PHE A 3 4.00 -0.72 7.83
CA PHE A 3 2.83 -0.55 6.96
C PHE A 3 2.24 0.82 7.28
N GLU A 4 1.96 1.61 6.24
CA GLU A 4 1.44 2.98 6.37
C GLU A 4 -0.04 3.00 6.76
N GLY A 5 -0.74 1.88 6.52
CA GLY A 5 -2.12 1.68 6.95
C GLY A 5 -2.50 0.19 6.87
N ILE A 6 -3.38 -0.24 7.77
CA ILE A 6 -3.96 -1.59 7.79
C ILE A 6 -5.47 -1.43 7.69
N VAL A 7 -6.09 -2.17 6.77
CA VAL A 7 -7.54 -2.19 6.57
C VAL A 7 -8.01 -3.64 6.64
N GLN A 8 -9.17 -3.86 7.24
CA GLN A 8 -9.82 -5.16 7.25
C GLN A 8 -11.12 -5.07 6.46
N ILE A 9 -11.29 -5.96 5.49
CA ILE A 9 -12.51 -6.05 4.68
C ILE A 9 -13.12 -7.44 4.86
N GLN A 10 -14.43 -7.47 5.07
CA GLN A 10 -15.18 -8.72 5.05
C GLN A 10 -15.68 -8.91 3.62
N ASN A 11 -15.28 -10.02 3.00
CA ASN A 11 -15.67 -10.31 1.63
C ASN A 11 -15.85 -11.84 1.48
N GLU A 12 -16.84 -12.28 0.72
CA GLU A 12 -17.08 -13.69 0.41
C GLU A 12 -16.28 -14.15 -0.82
N ASP A 13 -15.69 -13.20 -1.57
CA ASP A 13 -14.82 -13.48 -2.69
C ASP A 13 -13.59 -14.31 -2.30
N SER A 14 -13.06 -15.09 -3.25
CA SER A 14 -11.83 -15.86 -3.06
C SER A 14 -10.61 -14.95 -2.84
N PRO A 15 -9.58 -15.38 -2.09
CA PRO A 15 -8.37 -14.58 -1.84
C PRO A 15 -7.68 -14.10 -3.11
N THR A 16 -7.73 -14.90 -4.19
CA THR A 16 -7.20 -14.53 -5.50
C THR A 16 -7.94 -13.35 -6.12
N ALA A 17 -9.26 -13.26 -5.94
CA ALA A 17 -10.05 -12.13 -6.42
C ALA A 17 -9.77 -10.87 -5.59
N VAL A 18 -9.73 -11.01 -4.26
CA VAL A 18 -9.35 -9.93 -3.35
C VAL A 18 -7.98 -9.38 -3.73
N ASN A 19 -6.98 -10.23 -3.95
CA ASN A 19 -5.62 -9.82 -4.32
C ASN A 19 -5.57 -9.11 -5.70
N LYS A 20 -6.46 -9.44 -6.63
CA LYS A 20 -6.59 -8.73 -7.93
C LYS A 20 -7.23 -7.35 -7.80
N MET A 21 -8.07 -7.16 -6.79
CA MET A 21 -8.73 -5.87 -6.51
C MET A 21 -7.81 -4.90 -5.76
N LEU A 22 -6.70 -5.39 -5.20
CA LEU A 22 -5.74 -4.53 -4.50
C LEU A 22 -4.98 -3.63 -5.48
N GLU A 23 -5.03 -2.33 -5.23
CA GLU A 23 -4.23 -1.35 -5.97
C GLU A 23 -2.74 -1.48 -5.64
N LYS A 24 -1.87 -0.96 -6.52
CA LYS A 24 -0.42 -0.99 -6.32
C LYS A 24 -0.03 -0.41 -4.96
N GLY A 25 0.70 -1.21 -4.17
CA GLY A 25 1.14 -0.83 -2.82
C GLY A 25 0.25 -1.38 -1.71
N TRP A 26 -0.89 -2.00 -2.01
CA TRP A 26 -1.67 -2.77 -1.06
C TRP A 26 -1.37 -4.26 -1.20
N GLU A 27 -1.31 -4.95 -0.06
CA GLU A 27 -1.01 -6.37 -0.01
C GLU A 27 -1.89 -7.08 1.01
N LEU A 28 -2.32 -8.29 0.67
CA LEU A 28 -3.01 -9.15 1.61
C LEU A 28 -2.02 -9.67 2.65
N LEU A 29 -2.31 -9.37 3.93
CA LEU A 29 -1.47 -9.77 5.07
C LEU A 29 -1.98 -11.02 5.76
N ALA A 30 -3.31 -11.13 5.92
CA ALA A 30 -3.92 -12.25 6.62
C ALA A 30 -5.35 -12.49 6.14
N ILE A 31 -5.80 -13.74 6.30
CA ILE A 31 -7.18 -14.17 6.06
C ILE A 31 -7.66 -14.83 7.35
N THR A 32 -8.71 -14.30 7.94
CA THR A 32 -9.33 -14.84 9.14
C THR A 32 -10.70 -15.40 8.79
N PRO A 33 -10.93 -16.72 8.90
CA PRO A 33 -12.25 -17.28 8.71
C PRO A 33 -13.17 -16.85 9.86
N LEU A 34 -14.34 -16.30 9.55
CA LEU A 34 -15.40 -15.99 10.52
C LEU A 34 -16.70 -16.68 10.10
N ASP A 35 -17.62 -16.86 11.05
CA ASP A 35 -18.95 -17.44 10.81
C ASP A 35 -19.78 -16.69 9.75
N VAL A 36 -19.51 -15.40 9.56
CA VAL A 36 -20.20 -14.52 8.60
C VAL A 36 -19.49 -14.38 7.26
N GLY A 37 -18.33 -15.02 7.08
CA GLY A 37 -17.50 -14.94 5.87
C GLY A 37 -16.02 -14.61 6.17
N PRO A 38 -15.11 -14.78 5.20
CA PRO A 38 -13.70 -14.51 5.42
C PRO A 38 -13.41 -13.01 5.60
N LEU A 39 -12.63 -12.70 6.64
CA LEU A 39 -12.10 -11.37 6.90
C LEU A 39 -10.69 -11.27 6.33
N TYR A 40 -10.49 -10.38 5.39
CA TYR A 40 -9.21 -10.10 4.75
C TYR A 40 -8.55 -8.90 5.40
N THR A 41 -7.34 -9.09 5.93
CA THR A 41 -6.51 -8.00 6.45
C THR A 41 -5.51 -7.61 5.37
N ILE A 42 -5.58 -6.35 4.94
CA ILE A 42 -4.78 -5.79 3.86
C ILE A 42 -3.91 -4.67 4.44
N GLY A 43 -2.63 -4.70 4.15
CA GLY A 43 -1.67 -3.67 4.51
C GLY A 43 -1.31 -2.82 3.32
N ARG A 44 -1.29 -1.50 3.49
CA ARG A 44 -0.61 -0.60 2.57
C ARG A 44 0.86 -0.60 2.92
N ARG A 45 1.71 -1.10 2.02
CA ARG A 45 3.15 -0.93 2.15
C ARG A 45 3.45 0.56 2.13
N GLU A 46 4.33 0.96 3.05
CA GLU A 46 5.02 2.24 2.94
C GLU A 46 5.76 2.22 1.61
N VAL A 47 5.22 2.91 0.62
CA VAL A 47 6.02 3.22 -0.56
C VAL A 47 7.04 4.18 0.02
N LYS A 48 8.29 3.73 0.21
CA LYS A 48 9.39 4.68 0.41
C LYS A 48 9.18 5.74 -0.67
N LYS A 49 8.76 6.95 -0.28
CA LYS A 49 8.92 8.10 -1.14
C LYS A 49 10.41 8.15 -1.40
N ASP A 50 10.83 7.64 -2.55
CA ASP A 50 12.16 7.92 -3.05
C ASP A 50 12.36 9.44 -2.88
N PRO A 51 13.46 9.92 -2.27
CA PRO A 51 13.77 11.34 -2.23
C PRO A 51 14.17 11.88 -3.62
N LEU A 52 13.53 11.41 -4.70
CA LEU A 52 13.86 11.74 -6.08
C LEU A 52 12.90 12.75 -6.73
N ASP A 53 12.15 13.51 -5.94
CA ASP A 53 11.59 14.81 -6.40
C ASP A 53 12.31 15.99 -5.73
N GLY A 54 13.61 15.79 -5.44
CA GLY A 54 14.55 16.80 -4.98
C GLY A 54 15.64 17.12 -6.00
N PHE A 55 15.47 16.72 -7.28
CA PHE A 55 16.31 17.20 -8.38
C PHE A 55 15.97 18.65 -8.75
N ALA A 56 16.03 19.53 -7.75
CA ALA A 56 16.26 20.96 -7.91
C ALA A 56 17.45 21.34 -7.01
N LEU A 57 18.55 20.58 -7.13
CA LEU A 57 19.85 21.05 -6.64
C LEU A 57 20.16 22.34 -7.41
N GLY A 58 20.21 23.44 -6.68
CA GLY A 58 20.17 24.79 -7.21
C GLY A 58 21.11 25.05 -8.39
N LYS A 59 20.55 25.57 -9.48
CA LYS A 59 21.24 26.56 -10.30
C LYS A 59 20.96 27.93 -9.68
N GLN A 60 21.76 28.28 -8.66
CA GLN A 60 21.93 29.67 -8.28
C GLN A 60 22.46 30.40 -9.52
N VAL A 61 21.63 31.26 -10.09
CA VAL A 61 22.06 32.29 -11.03
C VAL A 61 23.08 33.17 -10.30
N THR A 62 24.29 33.25 -10.82
CA THR A 62 25.23 34.33 -10.47
C THR A 62 25.54 35.04 -11.79
N GLU A 63 24.91 36.19 -11.97
CA GLU A 63 25.43 37.25 -12.85
C GLU A 63 26.70 37.82 -12.18
N GLY A 64 27.77 37.96 -12.96
CA GLY A 64 29.04 38.57 -12.58
C GLY A 64 29.99 38.62 -13.76
#